data_AF-A0A844MBD0-F1
#
_entry.id   AF-A0A844MBD0-F1
#
_cell.length_a   1.000
_cell.length_b   1.000
_cell.length_c   1.000
_cell.angle_alpha   90.00
_cell.angle_beta   90.00
_cell.angle_gamma   90.00
#
_symmetry.space_group_name_H-M   'P 1'
#
loop_
_entity.id
_entity.type
_entity.pdbx_description
1 polymer ?
#
loop_
_entity_poly.entity_id
_entity_poly.type
_entity_poly.pdbx_seq_one_letter_code
_entity_poly.pdbx_strand_id
1 'polypeptide(L)' 'MLDCTELSKSKLYTISGKPGQWHYSHSVNEVKSKRYVFWRYAVKDSNRRVTVSLSQEQTRRDVTERQPLEISHLEAFRGL' A
#
# COMPACT_ATOMS: atom_id res chain seq x y z
N MET A 1 7.07 -10.58 7.51
CA MET A 1 6.87 -9.24 8.12
C MET A 1 7.32 -8.24 7.06
N LEU A 2 6.56 -7.17 6.78
CA LEU A 2 6.90 -6.28 5.66
C LEU A 2 8.11 -5.40 6.01
N ASP A 3 9.14 -5.43 5.17
CA ASP A 3 10.30 -4.55 5.35
C ASP A 3 9.96 -3.13 4.86
N CYS A 4 9.83 -2.19 5.80
CA CYS A 4 9.45 -0.81 5.48
C CYS A 4 10.52 -0.04 4.68
N THR A 5 11.69 -0.63 4.47
CA THR A 5 12.76 -0.18 3.58
C THR A 5 12.49 -0.50 2.11
N GLU A 6 11.57 -1.42 1.82
CA GLU A 6 11.23 -1.85 0.45
C GLU A 6 9.95 -1.21 -0.09
N LEU A 7 9.40 -0.20 0.61
CA LEU A 7 8.23 0.52 0.13
C LEU A 7 8.55 1.29 -1.16
N SER A 8 7.81 0.98 -2.21
CA SER A 8 7.98 1.52 -3.55
C SER A 8 6.72 2.28 -3.99
N LYS A 9 6.92 3.42 -4.64
CA LYS A 9 5.81 4.25 -5.16
C LYS A 9 5.05 3.57 -6.30
N SER A 10 5.67 2.60 -6.96
CA SER A 10 5.09 1.85 -8.09
C SER A 10 4.20 0.68 -7.64
N LYS A 11 4.23 0.33 -6.36
CA LYS A 11 3.46 -0.80 -5.82
C LYS A 11 2.19 -0.33 -5.14
N LEU A 12 1.24 -1.26 -5.01
CA LEU A 12 -0.02 -1.06 -4.32
C LEU A 12 0.00 -1.77 -2.97
N TYR A 13 -0.57 -1.11 -1.97
CA TYR A 13 -0.61 -1.61 -0.60
C TYR A 13 -2.05 -1.68 -0.09
N THR A 14 -2.30 -2.63 0.79
CA THR A 14 -3.50 -2.66 1.62
C THR A 14 -3.12 -2.33 3.05
N ILE A 15 -4.01 -1.66 3.76
CA ILE A 15 -3.78 -1.21 5.14
C ILE A 15 -4.92 -1.77 5.99
N SER A 16 -4.59 -2.52 7.05
CA SER A 16 -5.59 -3.07 7.97
C SER A 16 -6.50 -1.99 8.54
N GLY A 17 -7.81 -2.23 8.56
CA GLY A 17 -8.82 -1.24 8.99
C GLY A 17 -9.05 -0.06 8.02
N LYS A 18 -8.34 0.01 6.89
CA LYS A 18 -8.53 1.05 5.86
C LYS A 18 -8.82 0.42 4.50
N PRO A 19 -10.09 0.41 4.06
CA PRO A 19 -10.45 -0.25 2.81
C PRO A 19 -9.83 0.47 1.61
N GLY A 20 -9.53 -0.31 0.58
CA GLY A 20 -9.01 0.16 -0.70
C GLY A 20 -7.51 -0.09 -0.88
N GLN A 21 -7.04 0.26 -2.08
CA GLN A 21 -5.64 0.18 -2.45
C GLN A 21 -5.00 1.55 -2.21
N TRP A 22 -3.82 1.52 -1.61
CA TRP A 22 -3.06 2.68 -1.20
C TRP A 22 -1.74 2.70 -1.93
N HIS A 23 -1.35 3.88 -2.41
CA HIS A 23 -0.05 4.15 -2.98
C HIS A 23 0.87 4.72 -1.91
N TYR A 24 2.11 4.24 -1.87
CA TYR A 24 3.14 4.87 -1.06
C TYR A 24 3.59 6.19 -1.70
N SER A 25 3.68 7.26 -0.91
CA SER A 25 4.16 8.57 -1.37
C SER A 25 5.62 8.81 -0.99
N HIS A 26 5.89 8.89 0.31
CA HIS A 26 7.19 9.20 0.86
C HIS A 26 7.23 8.86 2.35
N SER A 27 8.43 8.84 2.92
CA SER A 27 8.65 8.73 4.35
C SER A 27 9.15 10.05 4.91
N VAL A 28 8.61 10.45 6.06
CA VAL A 28 9.07 11.60 6.82
C VAL A 28 9.92 11.07 7.98
N ASN A 29 11.18 11.50 8.04
CA ASN A 29 12.05 11.21 9.17
C ASN A 29 11.85 12.30 10.22
N GLU A 30 11.25 11.95 11.35
CA GLU A 30 11.24 12.79 12.54
C GLU A 30 12.42 12.40 13.44
N VAL A 31 12.83 13.31 14.33
CA VAL A 31 14.05 13.23 15.16
C VAL A 31 14.23 11.89 15.89
N LYS A 32 13.15 11.16 16.19
CA LYS A 32 13.19 9.84 16.84
C LYS A 32 12.35 8.75 16.15
N SER A 33 11.63 9.07 15.08
CA SER A 33 10.65 8.16 14.48
C SER A 33 10.53 8.38 12.97
N LYS A 34 10.34 7.29 12.22
CA LYS A 34 10.04 7.35 10.79
C LYS A 34 8.55 7.15 10.57
N ARG A 35 7.93 8.05 9.82
CA ARG A 35 6.54 7.96 9.38
C ARG A 35 6.46 7.72 7.88
N TYR A 36 5.48 6.93 7.46
CA TYR A 36 5.25 6.55 6.07
C TYR A 36 3.89 7.07 5.63
N VAL A 37 3.90 7.82 4.53
CA VAL A 37 2.70 8.46 3.99
C VAL A 37 2.17 7.66 2.82
N PHE A 38 0.91 7.26 2.93
CA PHE A 38 0.17 6.57 1.89
C PHE A 38 -0.99 7.43 1.41
N TRP A 39 -1.40 7.26 0.16
CA TRP A 39 -2.50 8.01 -0.42
C TRP A 39 -3.36 7.16 -1.34
N ARG A 40 -4.61 7.56 -1.53
CA ARG A 40 -5.52 7.01 -2.54
C ARG A 40 -6.54 8.06 -2.96
N TYR A 41 -7.28 7.81 -4.03
CA TYR A 41 -8.48 8.59 -4.36
C TYR A 41 -9.67 8.13 -3.49
N ALA A 42 -10.55 9.07 -3.13
CA ALA A 42 -11.74 8.75 -2.39
C ALA A 42 -12.69 7.92 -3.27
N VAL A 43 -13.33 6.90 -2.69
CA VAL A 43 -14.22 5.99 -3.45
C VAL A 43 -15.41 6.73 -4.08
N LYS A 44 -15.89 7.77 -3.40
CA LYS A 44 -17.03 8.58 -3.84
C LYS A 44 -16.63 9.80 -4.66
N ASP A 45 -15.34 10.16 -4.69
CA ASP A 45 -14.86 11.39 -5.35
C ASP A 45 -13.42 11.20 -5.83
N SER A 46 -13.28 11.03 -7.15
CA SER A 46 -11.98 10.78 -7.79
C SER A 46 -11.09 12.02 -7.84
N ASN A 47 -11.61 13.21 -7.55
CA ASN A 47 -10.81 14.44 -7.48
C ASN A 47 -10.24 14.66 -6.06
N ARG A 48 -10.80 13.98 -5.06
CA ARG A 48 -10.35 14.07 -3.68
C ARG A 48 -9.33 12.98 -3.35
N ARG A 49 -8.11 13.40 -3.04
CA ARG A 49 -7.07 12.52 -2.49
C ARG A 49 -7.23 12.39 -0.97
N VAL A 50 -7.19 11.15 -0.49
CA VAL A 50 -7.12 10.79 0.93
C VAL A 50 -5.70 10.35 1.24
N THR A 51 -5.11 10.92 2.27
CA THR A 51 -3.78 10.55 2.76
C THR A 51 -3.87 9.94 4.15
N VAL A 52 -2.94 9.04 4.46
CA VAL A 52 -2.77 8.47 5.80
C VAL A 52 -1.28 8.40 6.11
N SER A 53 -0.92 8.83 7.32
CA SER A 53 0.43 8.73 7.85
C SER A 53 0.48 7.63 8.91
N LEU A 54 1.36 6.66 8.72
CA LEU A 54 1.57 5.54 9.62
C LEU A 54 2.97 5.61 10.24
N SER A 55 3.11 5.18 11.50
CA SER A 55 4.44 4.98 12.10
C SER A 55 5.12 3.76 11.47
N GLN A 56 6.42 3.62 11.68
CA GLN A 56 7.16 2.43 11.25
C GLN A 56 6.56 1.13 11.81
N GLU A 57 6.22 1.10 13.10
CA GLU A 57 5.62 -0.08 13.74
C GLU A 57 4.24 -0.40 13.15
N GLN A 58 3.40 0.62 12.94
CA GLN A 58 2.08 0.44 12.32
C GLN A 58 2.21 -0.06 10.88
N THR A 59 3.20 0.45 10.15
CA THR A 59 3.47 0.03 8.77
C THR A 59 3.87 -1.45 8.72
N ARG A 60 4.72 -1.92 9.63
CA ARG A 60 5.10 -3.34 9.71
C ARG A 60 3.94 -4.27 10.05
N ARG A 61 3.00 -3.79 10.87
CA ARG A 61 1.89 -4.59 11.40
C ARG A 61 0.70 -4.63 10.43
N ASP A 62 0.34 -3.49 9.84
CA ASP A 62 -0.94 -3.32 9.15
C ASP A 62 -0.81 -3.23 7.63
N VAL A 63 0.37 -2.94 7.10
CA VAL A 63 0.56 -2.73 5.67
C VAL A 63 1.01 -4.02 5.01
N THR A 64 0.24 -4.44 4.00
CA THR A 64 0.57 -5.60 3.17
C THR A 64 0.74 -5.15 1.74
N GLU A 65 1.83 -5.57 1.10
CA GLU A 65 2.05 -5.37 -0.33
C GLU A 65 1.10 -6.26 -1.12
N ARG A 66 0.34 -5.66 -2.04
CA ARG A 66 -0.43 -6.42 -3.01
C ARG A 66 0.44 -6.60 -4.24
N GLN A 67 0.93 -7.80 -4.46
CA GLN A 67 1.52 -8.14 -5.75
C GLN A 67 0.41 -8.03 -6.80
N PRO A 68 0.68 -7.42 -7.97
CA PRO A 68 -0.22 -7.58 -9.10
C PRO A 68 -0.30 -9.09 -9.34
N LEU A 69 -1.49 -9.68 -9.17
CA LEU A 69 -1.73 -11.03 -9.64
C LEU A 69 -1.51 -10.97 -11.15
N GLU A 70 -0.34 -11.43 -11.60
CA GLU A 70 -0.09 -11.71 -13.00
C GLU A 70 -0.99 -12.87 -13.40
N ILE A 71 -2.23 -12.56 -13.77
CA ILE A 71 -3.21 -13.53 -14.29
C ILE A 71 -2.68 -14.18 -15.59
N SER A 72 -1.60 -13.64 -16.17
CA SER A 72 -0.86 -14.16 -17.32
C SER A 72 -0.38 -15.61 -17.17
N HIS A 73 -0.24 -16.13 -15.95
CA HIS A 73 0.19 -17.53 -15.69
C HIS A 73 -0.96 -18.49 -15.35
N LEU A 74 -2.22 -18.04 -15.38
CA LEU A 74 -3.40 -18.90 -15.20
C LEU A 74 -3.79 -19.60 -16.51
N GLU A 75 -2.81 -20.25 -17.16
CA GLU A 75 -3.09 -21.19 -18.27
C GLU A 75 -3.81 -22.47 -17.80
N ALA A 76 -3.95 -22.66 -16.47
CA ALA A 76 -4.64 -23.80 -15.86
C ALA A 76 -6.17 -23.86 -16.15
N PHE A 77 -6.76 -22.86 -16.80
CA PHE A 77 -8.19 -22.83 -17.15
C PHE A 77 -8.48 -22.82 -18.65
N ARG A 78 -7.46 -22.98 -19.51
CA ARG A 78 -7.65 -22.97 -20.99
C ARG A 78 -7.99 -24.34 -21.60
N GLY A 79 -8.53 -25.27 -20.81
CA GLY A 79 -8.78 -26.64 -21.26
C GLY A 79 -9.93 -27.37 -20.56
N LEU A 80 -11.01 -26.67 -20.19
CA LEU A 80 -12.30 -27.30 -19.83
C LEU A 80 -13.34 -27.04 -20.91
#